data_AF-A0AAU5WGK7-F1
#
_entry.id   AF-A0AAU5WGK7-F1
#
_cell.length_a   1.000
_cell.length_b   1.000
_cell.length_c   1.000
_cell.angle_alpha   90.00
_cell.angle_beta   90.00
_cell.angle_gamma   90.00
#
_symmetry.space_group_name_H-M   'P 1'
#
loop_
_entity.id
_entity.type
_entity.pdbx_description
1 polymer ?
#
loop_
_entity_poly.entity_id
_entity_poly.type
_entity_poly.pdbx_seq_one_letter_code
_entity_poly.pdbx_strand_id
1 'polypeptide(L)'
;MARHWFGMSPADWTFTPGTGNVAVLTGGVAVSFFNQKSGGTQYTDLLSEAGSALSQIISGDGITLPIGTIPRFQGPDGVTEMWAAAAGGPARYLMVATDLGAVVGAVEVNASAIAGLSATVDGLAAVATTGDYADLTGKPGLADVATSGEYSDLNGAPAPGKQVVIKVGGSWPLRATSAPDTGRIAEWIGPPPAPSTGGGYALPGDQWTATP
;
A
#
# COMPACT_ATOMS: atom_id res chain seq x y z
N MET A 1 -21.32 2.26 -13.67
CA MET A 1 -21.19 0.80 -13.82
C MET A 1 -21.73 0.43 -15.20
N ALA A 2 -21.22 -0.59 -15.88
CA ALA A 2 -21.71 -0.89 -17.23
C ALA A 2 -23.18 -1.36 -17.21
N ARG A 3 -23.91 -1.08 -18.29
CA ARG A 3 -25.24 -1.65 -18.55
C ARG A 3 -25.11 -3.10 -18.98
N HIS A 4 -26.16 -3.86 -18.70
CA HIS A 4 -26.26 -5.28 -19.02
C HIS A 4 -27.36 -5.53 -20.05
N TRP A 5 -27.12 -6.50 -20.93
CA TRP A 5 -28.05 -7.02 -21.91
C TRP A 5 -29.03 -8.00 -21.27
N PHE A 6 -30.27 -7.94 -21.72
CA PHE A 6 -31.39 -8.78 -21.32
C PHE A 6 -32.20 -9.17 -22.57
N GLY A 7 -33.11 -10.14 -22.41
CA GLY A 7 -34.00 -10.58 -23.47
C GLY A 7 -33.34 -11.49 -24.50
N MET A 8 -34.16 -11.98 -25.43
CA MET A 8 -33.76 -12.85 -26.55
C MET A 8 -33.14 -14.21 -26.15
N SER A 9 -33.27 -14.64 -24.89
CA SER A 9 -32.95 -16.01 -24.49
C SER A 9 -34.12 -16.97 -24.78
N PRO A 10 -33.89 -18.30 -24.75
CA PRO A 10 -34.97 -19.28 -24.91
C PRO A 10 -36.12 -19.15 -23.90
N ALA A 11 -35.92 -18.47 -22.78
CA ALA A 11 -36.95 -18.25 -21.75
C ALA A 11 -37.71 -16.91 -21.92
N ASP A 12 -37.29 -16.03 -22.82
CA ASP A 12 -37.77 -14.65 -22.88
C ASP A 12 -38.93 -14.48 -23.86
N TRP A 13 -40.11 -14.89 -23.40
CA TRP A 13 -41.34 -14.86 -24.20
C TRP A 13 -42.53 -14.32 -23.40
N THR A 14 -43.48 -13.75 -24.11
CA THR A 14 -44.79 -13.35 -23.59
C THR A 14 -45.86 -14.31 -24.12
N PHE A 15 -46.73 -14.73 -23.20
CA PHE A 15 -47.77 -15.72 -23.47
C PHE A 15 -49.05 -15.40 -22.70
N THR A 16 -50.16 -15.94 -23.18
CA THR A 16 -51.44 -15.96 -22.49
C THR A 16 -51.86 -17.41 -22.22
N PRO A 17 -52.68 -17.66 -21.18
CA PRO A 17 -53.25 -18.99 -20.94
C PRO A 17 -54.24 -19.34 -22.05
N GLY A 18 -53.95 -20.41 -22.79
CA GLY A 18 -54.89 -21.06 -23.69
C GLY A 18 -55.71 -22.15 -23.00
N THR A 19 -56.59 -22.79 -23.75
CA THR A 19 -57.39 -23.94 -23.29
C THR A 19 -56.50 -25.04 -22.74
N GLY A 20 -56.81 -25.55 -21.54
CA GLY A 20 -56.05 -26.63 -20.92
C GLY A 20 -54.66 -26.23 -20.39
N ASN A 21 -54.46 -24.95 -20.04
CA ASN A 21 -53.18 -24.40 -19.54
C ASN A 21 -52.04 -24.45 -20.57
N VAL A 22 -52.37 -24.47 -21.86
CA VAL A 22 -51.37 -24.35 -22.93
C VAL A 22 -50.87 -22.90 -22.98
N ALA A 23 -49.55 -22.70 -23.02
CA ALA A 23 -48.99 -21.37 -23.25
C ALA A 23 -49.22 -20.97 -24.71
N VAL A 24 -49.92 -19.86 -24.95
CA VAL A 24 -50.17 -19.31 -26.28
C VAL A 24 -49.34 -18.04 -26.45
N LEU A 25 -48.42 -18.04 -27.41
CA LEU A 25 -47.57 -16.87 -27.70
C LEU A 25 -48.43 -15.64 -28.00
N THR A 26 -48.08 -14.51 -27.40
CA THR A 26 -48.84 -13.26 -27.53
C THR A 26 -47.88 -12.13 -27.82
N GLY A 27 -47.99 -11.51 -29.00
CA GLY A 27 -47.11 -10.42 -29.42
C GLY A 27 -47.64 -9.04 -29.09
N GLY A 28 -46.79 -8.01 -29.22
CA GLY A 28 -47.16 -6.62 -28.96
C GLY A 28 -47.44 -6.32 -27.48
N VAL A 29 -47.01 -7.19 -26.58
CA VAL A 29 -47.24 -7.05 -25.14
C VAL A 29 -46.19 -6.12 -24.55
N ALA A 30 -46.64 -5.08 -23.85
CA ALA A 30 -45.75 -4.23 -23.08
C ALA A 30 -45.26 -4.95 -21.81
N VAL A 31 -43.96 -5.00 -21.62
CA VAL A 31 -43.27 -5.60 -20.47
C VAL A 31 -42.56 -4.49 -19.70
N SER A 32 -42.96 -4.32 -18.44
CA SER A 32 -42.36 -3.35 -17.50
C SER A 32 -41.41 -4.08 -16.55
N PHE A 33 -40.34 -3.42 -16.13
CA PHE A 33 -39.32 -4.02 -15.28
C PHE A 33 -39.27 -3.31 -13.94
N PHE A 34 -39.09 -4.07 -12.86
CA PHE A 34 -39.12 -3.54 -11.49
C PHE A 34 -37.94 -4.04 -10.67
N ASN A 35 -37.57 -3.30 -9.63
CA ASN A 35 -36.53 -3.70 -8.69
C ASN A 35 -36.97 -4.77 -7.68
N GLN A 36 -38.26 -5.10 -7.61
CA GLN A 36 -38.82 -6.07 -6.66
C GLN A 36 -39.95 -6.90 -7.30
N LYS A 37 -40.16 -8.11 -6.77
CA LYS A 37 -41.21 -9.04 -7.22
C LYS A 37 -42.62 -8.48 -7.09
N SER A 38 -42.89 -7.72 -6.03
CA SER A 38 -44.15 -7.05 -5.75
C SER A 38 -43.86 -5.66 -5.20
N GLY A 39 -44.72 -4.67 -5.47
CA GLY A 39 -44.45 -3.28 -5.12
C GLY A 39 -43.27 -2.70 -5.89
N GLY A 40 -42.32 -2.06 -5.19
CA GLY A 40 -41.07 -1.56 -5.76
C GLY A 40 -41.23 -0.41 -6.77
N THR A 41 -40.09 -0.04 -7.36
CA THR A 41 -39.98 1.03 -8.37
C THR A 41 -39.78 0.40 -9.74
N GLN A 42 -40.48 0.95 -10.75
CA GLN A 42 -40.27 0.58 -12.14
C GLN A 42 -38.95 1.15 -12.64
N TYR A 43 -38.18 0.33 -13.35
CA TYR A 43 -37.08 0.80 -14.18
C TYR A 43 -37.63 1.39 -15.47
N THR A 44 -37.45 2.70 -15.63
CA THR A 44 -37.83 3.44 -16.84
C THR A 44 -36.62 3.88 -17.67
N ASP A 45 -35.42 3.52 -17.22
CA ASP A 45 -34.14 3.77 -17.89
C ASP A 45 -33.68 2.48 -18.59
N LEU A 46 -34.42 2.10 -19.62
CA LEU A 46 -34.08 0.97 -20.49
C LEU A 46 -33.60 1.49 -21.83
N LEU A 47 -32.75 0.74 -22.51
CA LEU A 47 -32.33 1.05 -23.88
C LEU A 47 -32.69 -0.10 -24.81
N SER A 48 -33.20 0.24 -26.00
CA SER A 48 -33.31 -0.72 -27.10
C SER A 48 -31.93 -1.24 -27.52
N GLU A 49 -31.89 -2.29 -28.34
CA GLU A 49 -30.65 -2.76 -28.96
C GLU A 49 -29.91 -1.67 -29.75
N ALA A 50 -30.63 -0.70 -30.31
CA ALA A 50 -30.07 0.45 -31.01
C ALA A 50 -29.65 1.61 -30.08
N GLY A 51 -29.80 1.48 -28.76
CA GLY A 51 -29.46 2.52 -27.78
C GLY A 51 -30.54 3.58 -27.54
N SER A 52 -31.69 3.52 -28.23
CA SER A 52 -32.83 4.41 -27.98
C SER A 52 -33.43 4.18 -26.59
N ALA A 53 -33.78 5.26 -25.88
CA ALA A 53 -34.40 5.19 -24.56
C ALA A 53 -35.82 4.59 -24.61
N LEU A 54 -36.13 3.73 -23.65
CA LEU A 54 -37.38 3.01 -23.48
C LEU A 54 -37.79 3.00 -22.00
N SER A 55 -39.09 3.06 -21.71
CA SER A 55 -39.64 2.87 -20.35
C SER A 55 -40.24 1.48 -20.13
N GLN A 56 -40.48 0.76 -21.23
CA GLN A 56 -41.07 -0.58 -21.32
C GLN A 56 -40.54 -1.26 -22.59
N ILE A 57 -40.58 -2.58 -22.62
CA ILE A 57 -40.21 -3.37 -23.79
C ILE A 57 -41.48 -3.93 -24.44
N ILE A 58 -41.59 -3.84 -25.76
CA ILE A 58 -42.71 -4.43 -26.51
C ILE A 58 -42.26 -5.79 -27.07
N SER A 59 -43.01 -6.85 -26.79
CA SER A 59 -42.72 -8.16 -27.36
C SER A 59 -42.99 -8.21 -28.86
N GLY A 60 -42.25 -9.08 -29.56
CA GLY A 60 -42.35 -9.26 -31.01
C GLY A 60 -43.78 -9.55 -31.46
N ASP A 61 -44.20 -8.91 -32.53
CA ASP A 61 -45.54 -9.00 -33.12
C ASP A 61 -45.62 -10.01 -34.27
N GLY A 62 -44.52 -10.70 -34.59
CA GLY A 62 -44.41 -11.60 -35.73
C GLY A 62 -43.91 -10.94 -37.02
N ILE A 63 -43.61 -9.63 -37.02
CA ILE A 63 -43.08 -8.92 -38.19
C ILE A 63 -41.55 -8.95 -38.18
N THR A 64 -40.94 -8.31 -37.19
CA THR A 64 -39.46 -8.21 -37.09
C THR A 64 -38.88 -9.30 -36.22
N LEU A 65 -39.62 -9.72 -35.20
CA LEU A 65 -39.27 -10.82 -34.31
C LEU A 65 -40.45 -11.80 -34.23
N PRO A 66 -40.20 -13.09 -33.97
CA PRO A 66 -41.26 -14.06 -33.73
C PRO A 66 -42.25 -13.56 -32.67
N ILE A 67 -43.50 -13.98 -32.82
CA ILE A 67 -44.57 -13.53 -31.95
C ILE A 67 -44.27 -13.86 -30.48
N GLY A 68 -44.35 -12.86 -29.62
CA GLY A 68 -44.14 -12.97 -28.18
C GLY A 68 -42.69 -12.92 -27.72
N THR A 69 -41.68 -12.95 -28.61
CA THR A 69 -40.27 -12.83 -28.20
C THR A 69 -40.02 -11.50 -27.52
N ILE A 70 -39.39 -11.49 -26.35
CA ILE A 70 -38.92 -10.24 -25.75
C ILE A 70 -37.62 -9.86 -26.46
N PRO A 71 -37.55 -8.71 -27.16
CA PRO A 71 -36.36 -8.29 -27.89
C PRO A 71 -35.17 -8.11 -26.96
N ARG A 72 -33.97 -8.08 -27.54
CA ARG A 72 -32.77 -7.73 -26.79
C ARG A 72 -32.81 -6.25 -26.40
N PHE A 73 -32.44 -5.95 -25.15
CA PHE A 73 -32.42 -4.59 -24.61
C PHE A 73 -31.39 -4.46 -23.49
N GLN A 74 -31.03 -3.23 -23.12
CA GLN A 74 -30.17 -2.96 -21.96
C GLN A 74 -30.98 -2.42 -20.78
N GLY A 75 -30.68 -2.93 -19.59
CA GLY A 75 -31.20 -2.40 -18.34
C GLY A 75 -30.48 -1.12 -17.88
N PRO A 76 -30.83 -0.60 -16.70
CA PRO A 76 -30.10 0.50 -16.06
C PRO A 76 -28.66 0.09 -15.70
N ASP A 77 -27.81 1.09 -15.44
CA ASP A 77 -26.41 0.89 -15.06
C ASP A 77 -26.26 -0.02 -13.83
N GLY A 78 -25.47 -1.09 -13.96
CA GLY A 78 -25.13 -2.00 -12.86
C GLY A 78 -26.27 -2.93 -12.39
N VAL A 79 -27.42 -2.93 -13.07
CA VAL A 79 -28.52 -3.85 -12.75
C VAL A 79 -28.32 -5.16 -13.52
N THR A 80 -28.21 -6.28 -12.81
CA THR A 80 -28.03 -7.62 -13.40
C THR A 80 -29.27 -8.49 -13.34
N GLU A 81 -30.30 -8.07 -12.59
CA GLU A 81 -31.58 -8.75 -12.51
C GLU A 81 -32.73 -7.77 -12.37
N MET A 82 -33.88 -8.10 -12.97
CA MET A 82 -35.08 -7.28 -12.95
C MET A 82 -36.33 -8.16 -12.90
N TRP A 83 -37.38 -7.66 -12.26
CA TRP A 83 -38.68 -8.33 -12.21
C TRP A 83 -39.56 -7.85 -13.36
N ALA A 84 -39.71 -8.69 -14.39
CA ALA A 84 -40.49 -8.45 -15.59
C ALA A 84 -41.99 -8.66 -15.32
N ALA A 85 -42.81 -7.68 -15.72
CA ALA A 85 -44.27 -7.70 -15.61
C ALA A 85 -44.88 -7.47 -17.00
N ALA A 86 -45.51 -8.49 -17.56
CA ALA A 86 -46.29 -8.33 -18.78
C ALA A 86 -47.60 -7.56 -18.49
N ALA A 87 -48.00 -6.68 -19.41
CA ALA A 87 -49.24 -5.93 -19.29
C ALA A 87 -50.44 -6.89 -19.13
N GLY A 88 -51.26 -6.68 -18.10
CA GLY A 88 -52.39 -7.55 -17.77
C GLY A 88 -52.01 -8.89 -17.11
N GLY A 89 -50.71 -9.16 -16.91
CA GLY A 89 -50.22 -10.35 -16.21
C GLY A 89 -50.41 -10.26 -14.69
N PRO A 90 -50.66 -11.40 -14.00
CA PRO A 90 -50.95 -11.40 -12.56
C PRO A 90 -49.69 -11.37 -11.68
N ALA A 91 -48.50 -11.59 -12.26
CA ALA A 91 -47.26 -11.79 -11.52
C ALA A 91 -46.06 -11.18 -12.26
N ARG A 92 -44.98 -10.96 -11.51
CA ARG A 92 -43.66 -10.62 -12.05
C ARG A 92 -42.74 -11.82 -12.00
N TYR A 93 -41.89 -11.95 -13.02
CA TYR A 93 -40.91 -13.02 -13.15
C TYR A 93 -39.50 -12.43 -13.18
N LEU A 94 -38.54 -13.12 -12.56
CA LEU A 94 -37.16 -12.68 -12.54
C LEU A 94 -36.53 -12.89 -13.93
N MET A 95 -35.95 -11.83 -14.47
CA MET A 95 -35.12 -11.86 -15.66
C MET A 95 -33.69 -11.48 -15.26
N VAL A 96 -32.73 -12.29 -15.67
CA VAL A 96 -31.30 -12.11 -15.37
C VAL A 96 -30.58 -11.66 -16.64
N ALA A 97 -29.51 -10.88 -16.49
CA ALA A 97 -28.67 -10.45 -17.57
C ALA A 97 -28.11 -11.64 -18.38
N THR A 98 -28.02 -11.47 -19.70
CA THR A 98 -27.47 -12.47 -20.64
C THR A 98 -25.99 -12.23 -20.95
N ASP A 99 -25.37 -11.28 -20.26
CA ASP A 99 -23.96 -10.95 -20.37
C ASP A 99 -23.29 -10.75 -19.00
N LEU A 100 -21.99 -10.48 -19.04
CA LEU A 100 -21.20 -10.02 -17.89
C LEU A 100 -20.89 -8.51 -17.98
N GLY A 101 -21.48 -7.78 -18.92
CA GLY A 101 -21.23 -6.38 -19.20
C GLY A 101 -19.74 -6.10 -19.44
N ALA A 102 -19.25 -4.99 -18.90
CA ALA A 102 -17.81 -4.66 -18.91
C ALA A 102 -17.02 -5.31 -17.76
N VAL A 103 -17.59 -6.25 -16.99
CA VAL A 103 -16.94 -6.83 -15.81
C VAL A 103 -15.67 -7.58 -16.21
N VAL A 104 -15.68 -8.35 -17.30
CA VAL A 104 -14.49 -9.08 -17.77
C VAL A 104 -13.34 -8.13 -18.08
N GLY A 105 -13.60 -7.06 -18.85
CA GLY A 105 -12.58 -6.05 -19.17
C GLY A 105 -12.06 -5.31 -17.92
N ALA A 106 -12.93 -5.00 -16.96
CA ALA A 106 -12.51 -4.41 -15.70
C ALA A 106 -11.62 -5.35 -14.88
N VAL A 107 -11.93 -6.66 -14.88
CA VAL A 107 -11.10 -7.68 -14.23
C VAL A 107 -9.74 -7.80 -14.92
N GLU A 108 -9.67 -7.77 -16.25
CA GLU A 108 -8.41 -7.81 -17.01
C GLU A 108 -7.52 -6.59 -16.72
N VAL A 109 -8.09 -5.39 -16.68
CA VAL A 109 -7.37 -4.16 -16.31
C VAL A 109 -6.84 -4.26 -14.88
N ASN A 110 -7.68 -4.69 -13.93
CA ASN A 110 -7.27 -4.86 -12.54
C ASN A 110 -6.16 -5.92 -12.41
N ALA A 111 -6.28 -7.05 -13.11
CA ALA A 111 -5.25 -8.09 -13.11
C ALA A 111 -3.91 -7.56 -13.64
N SER A 112 -3.94 -6.77 -14.72
CA SER A 112 -2.74 -6.13 -15.28
C SER A 112 -2.13 -5.10 -14.31
N ALA A 113 -2.96 -4.30 -13.64
CA ALA A 113 -2.50 -3.35 -12.63
C ALA A 113 -1.87 -4.05 -11.41
N ILE A 114 -2.46 -5.14 -10.95
CA ILE A 114 -1.93 -5.97 -9.86
C ILE A 114 -0.58 -6.59 -10.27
N ALA A 115 -0.46 -7.10 -11.49
CA ALA A 115 0.81 -7.62 -12.00
C ALA A 115 1.91 -6.54 -12.02
N GLY A 116 1.58 -5.32 -12.46
CA GLY A 116 2.51 -4.18 -12.43
C GLY A 116 2.91 -3.75 -11.01
N LEU A 117 1.96 -3.77 -10.07
CA LEU A 117 2.24 -3.50 -8.67
C LEU A 117 3.14 -4.57 -8.05
N SER A 118 2.88 -5.86 -8.34
CA SER A 118 3.72 -6.98 -7.89
C SER A 118 5.15 -6.79 -8.36
N ALA A 119 5.37 -6.51 -9.66
CA ALA A 119 6.69 -6.27 -10.20
C ALA A 119 7.39 -5.07 -9.54
N THR A 120 6.64 -4.04 -9.17
CA THR A 120 7.19 -2.88 -8.45
C THR A 120 7.63 -3.28 -7.04
N VAL A 121 6.80 -4.02 -6.30
CA VAL A 121 7.10 -4.52 -4.95
C VAL A 121 8.29 -5.47 -4.97
N ASP A 122 8.36 -6.38 -5.93
CA ASP A 122 9.48 -7.32 -6.09
C ASP A 122 10.80 -6.59 -6.45
N GLY A 123 10.70 -5.40 -7.04
CA GLY A 123 11.83 -4.54 -7.37
C GLY A 123 12.31 -3.63 -6.23
N LEU A 124 11.63 -3.60 -5.08
CA LEU A 124 12.08 -2.82 -3.92
C LEU A 124 13.36 -3.43 -3.33
N ALA A 125 14.26 -2.57 -2.84
CA ALA A 125 15.40 -3.02 -2.06
C ALA A 125 14.94 -3.66 -0.73
N ALA A 126 15.71 -4.62 -0.20
CA ALA A 126 15.37 -5.31 1.05
C ALA A 126 15.08 -4.36 2.22
N VAL A 127 15.86 -3.27 2.36
CA VAL A 127 15.62 -2.23 3.37
C VAL A 127 14.21 -1.65 3.33
N ALA A 128 13.57 -1.60 2.16
CA ALA A 128 12.23 -1.05 2.01
C ALA A 128 11.13 -2.00 2.51
N THR A 129 11.43 -3.30 2.64
CA THR A 129 10.47 -4.31 3.12
C THR A 129 10.76 -4.74 4.56
N THR A 130 12.00 -4.69 5.02
CA THR A 130 12.41 -5.06 6.38
C THR A 130 12.48 -3.86 7.33
N GLY A 131 12.84 -2.68 6.82
CA GLY A 131 13.18 -1.51 7.63
C GLY A 131 14.56 -1.59 8.30
N ASP A 132 15.33 -2.66 8.08
CA ASP A 132 16.60 -2.87 8.75
C ASP A 132 17.74 -2.12 8.06
N TYR A 133 18.46 -1.29 8.83
CA TYR A 133 19.68 -0.63 8.34
C TYR A 133 20.74 -1.65 7.86
N ALA A 134 20.67 -2.88 8.37
CA ALA A 134 21.48 -4.01 7.93
C ALA A 134 21.32 -4.33 6.43
N ASP A 135 20.21 -3.95 5.81
CA ASP A 135 19.88 -4.31 4.42
C ASP A 135 20.31 -3.27 3.38
N LEU A 136 20.86 -2.14 3.80
CA LEU A 136 21.40 -1.14 2.87
C LEU A 136 22.64 -1.70 2.13
N THR A 137 22.66 -1.61 0.81
CA THR A 137 23.88 -1.86 0.05
C THR A 137 24.72 -0.57 -0.03
N GLY A 138 26.04 -0.69 -0.12
CA GLY A 138 26.93 0.49 -0.24
C GLY A 138 27.03 1.37 1.02
N LYS A 139 26.79 0.80 2.21
CA LYS A 139 26.96 1.53 3.48
C LYS A 139 28.42 1.98 3.66
N PRO A 140 28.68 3.23 4.10
CA PRO A 140 30.01 3.66 4.52
C PRO A 140 30.55 2.78 5.66
N GLY A 141 31.85 2.48 5.62
CA GLY A 141 32.54 1.91 6.77
C GLY A 141 32.64 2.94 7.90
N LEU A 142 32.31 2.52 9.13
CA LEU A 142 32.51 3.34 10.31
C LEU A 142 33.95 3.16 10.82
N ALA A 143 34.58 4.23 11.30
CA ALA A 143 35.83 4.14 12.05
C ALA A 143 35.58 3.52 13.44
N ASP A 144 36.59 2.93 14.06
CA ASP A 144 36.49 2.26 15.37
C ASP A 144 35.93 3.21 16.45
N VAL A 145 36.37 4.48 16.45
CA VAL A 145 35.86 5.52 17.36
C VAL A 145 34.34 5.71 17.26
N ALA A 146 33.72 5.43 16.11
CA ALA A 146 32.28 5.58 15.92
C ALA A 146 31.47 4.45 16.57
N THR A 147 32.08 3.30 16.90
CA THR A 147 31.41 2.17 17.56
C THR A 147 31.80 2.06 19.03
N SER A 148 33.05 2.36 19.39
CA SER A 148 33.54 2.27 20.77
C SER A 148 33.29 3.55 21.59
N GLY A 149 33.31 4.72 20.93
CA GLY A 149 33.38 6.03 21.60
C GLY A 149 34.72 6.32 22.28
N GLU A 150 35.73 5.47 22.11
CA GLU A 150 37.01 5.60 22.80
C GLU A 150 37.96 6.58 22.09
N TYR A 151 38.57 7.48 22.86
CA TYR A 151 39.57 8.41 22.33
C TYR A 151 40.81 7.69 21.76
N SER A 152 41.13 6.50 22.29
CA SER A 152 42.22 5.64 21.83
C SER A 152 42.11 5.21 20.37
N ASP A 153 40.91 5.26 19.79
CA ASP A 153 40.66 4.84 18.41
C ASP A 153 40.95 5.92 17.36
N LEU A 154 41.37 7.12 17.80
CA LEU A 154 41.70 8.24 16.91
C LEU A 154 43.13 8.13 16.36
N ASN A 155 43.24 7.89 15.05
CA ASN A 155 44.52 8.02 14.34
C ASN A 155 44.95 9.48 14.25
N GLY A 156 46.21 9.76 14.65
CA GLY A 156 46.76 11.12 14.62
C GLY A 156 46.21 12.03 15.71
N ALA A 157 45.73 11.46 16.82
CA ALA A 157 45.31 12.22 18.00
C ALA A 157 46.45 13.18 18.47
N PRO A 158 46.12 14.43 18.86
CA PRO A 158 47.09 15.33 19.45
C PRO A 158 47.81 14.68 20.63
N ALA A 159 49.12 14.87 20.73
CA ALA A 159 49.84 14.52 21.94
C ALA A 159 49.14 15.19 23.14
N PRO A 160 48.98 14.50 24.27
CA PRO A 160 48.31 15.12 25.40
C PRO A 160 49.07 16.38 25.82
N GLY A 161 48.34 17.45 26.13
CA GLY A 161 48.93 18.75 26.43
C GLY A 161 49.90 18.71 27.62
N LYS A 162 50.74 19.75 27.74
CA LYS A 162 51.62 19.93 28.90
C LYS A 162 50.81 19.97 30.19
N GLN A 163 51.25 19.25 31.20
CA GLN A 163 50.66 19.33 32.53
C GLN A 163 51.54 20.15 33.46
N VAL A 164 50.97 21.19 34.09
CA VAL A 164 51.68 22.01 35.08
C VAL A 164 51.54 21.39 36.46
N VAL A 165 52.67 21.28 37.17
CA VAL A 165 52.78 20.72 38.51
C VAL A 165 53.33 21.77 39.46
N ILE A 166 52.62 22.06 40.54
CA ILE A 166 52.99 23.07 41.54
C ILE A 166 53.36 22.37 42.85
N LYS A 167 54.54 22.70 43.41
CA LYS A 167 54.98 22.20 44.71
C LYS A 167 54.29 22.99 45.83
N VAL A 168 53.59 22.32 46.74
CA VAL A 168 52.87 22.96 47.86
C VAL A 168 53.35 22.38 49.18
N GLY A 169 53.74 23.24 50.14
CA GLY A 169 54.09 22.81 51.50
C GLY A 169 55.31 21.88 51.60
N GLY A 170 56.20 21.87 50.60
CA GLY A 170 57.40 21.02 50.59
C GLY A 170 57.20 19.62 50.00
N SER A 171 55.95 19.21 49.75
CA SER A 171 55.62 17.91 49.16
C SER A 171 55.05 18.05 47.76
N TRP A 172 55.30 17.05 46.93
CA TRP A 172 54.72 16.94 45.61
C TRP A 172 53.32 16.33 45.70
N PRO A 173 52.33 16.77 44.90
CA PRO A 173 51.03 16.11 44.84
C PRO A 173 51.21 14.64 44.43
N LEU A 174 50.28 13.77 44.84
CA LEU A 174 50.22 12.38 44.36
C LEU A 174 49.41 12.33 43.06
N ARG A 175 49.88 11.57 42.07
CA ARG A 175 49.15 11.36 40.82
C ARG A 175 48.26 10.13 40.97
N ALA A 176 47.02 10.21 40.48
CA ALA A 176 46.17 9.02 40.37
C ALA A 176 46.83 8.00 39.42
N THR A 177 46.96 6.75 39.86
CA THR A 177 47.56 5.64 39.08
C THR A 177 46.77 5.27 37.82
N SER A 178 45.59 5.86 37.64
CA SER A 178 44.70 5.68 36.49
C SER A 178 44.73 6.84 35.48
N ALA A 179 45.67 7.79 35.60
CA ALA A 179 45.75 8.90 34.67
C ALA A 179 46.24 8.41 33.28
N PRO A 180 45.55 8.77 32.17
CA PRO A 180 45.87 8.34 30.80
C PRO A 180 47.13 9.01 30.21
N ASP A 181 48.15 9.21 31.04
CA ASP A 181 49.18 10.23 30.85
C ASP A 181 50.53 9.64 30.41
N THR A 182 50.56 8.39 29.92
CA THR A 182 51.74 7.80 29.30
C THR A 182 52.24 8.70 28.16
N GLY A 183 53.37 9.39 28.40
CA GLY A 183 54.00 10.28 27.41
C GLY A 183 53.68 11.78 27.55
N ARG A 184 53.06 12.25 28.65
CA ARG A 184 52.90 13.70 28.88
C ARG A 184 54.22 14.39 29.27
N ILE A 185 54.45 15.58 28.72
CA ILE A 185 55.49 16.49 29.25
C ILE A 185 54.93 17.16 30.51
N ALA A 186 55.62 16.97 31.63
CA ALA A 186 55.29 17.61 32.90
C ALA A 186 56.16 18.86 33.09
N GLU A 187 55.53 20.02 33.24
CA GLU A 187 56.21 21.29 33.53
C GLU A 187 56.07 21.58 35.01
N TRP A 188 57.18 21.90 35.67
CA TRP A 188 57.20 22.13 37.10
C TRP A 188 57.56 23.57 37.45
N ILE A 189 56.91 24.08 38.50
CA ILE A 189 57.15 25.37 39.13
C ILE A 189 57.55 25.20 40.61
N GLY A 190 58.79 25.56 40.98
CA GLY A 190 59.32 25.53 42.36
C GLY A 190 60.85 25.60 42.48
N PRO A 191 61.45 25.36 43.67
CA PRO A 191 62.90 25.26 43.86
C PRO A 191 63.45 23.82 43.67
N PRO A 192 64.64 23.65 43.05
CA PRO A 192 65.27 22.34 42.81
C PRO A 192 65.39 21.46 44.07
N PRO A 193 65.48 20.12 43.93
CA PRO A 193 65.51 19.35 42.69
C PRO A 193 64.11 19.04 42.11
N ALA A 194 64.07 18.64 40.84
CA ALA A 194 62.88 18.09 40.19
C ALA A 194 62.34 16.85 40.94
N PRO A 195 61.05 16.48 40.77
CA PRO A 195 60.52 15.25 41.34
C PRO A 195 61.37 14.03 40.94
N SER A 196 61.67 13.14 41.88
CA SER A 196 62.40 11.91 41.58
C SER A 196 61.55 10.98 40.72
N THR A 197 62.07 10.55 39.56
CA THR A 197 61.45 9.54 38.69
C THR A 197 61.12 8.27 39.48
N GLY A 198 59.87 7.80 39.42
CA GLY A 198 59.40 6.63 40.17
C GLY A 198 58.79 6.93 41.55
N GLY A 199 58.76 8.20 41.99
CA GLY A 199 57.91 8.63 43.11
C GLY A 199 56.43 8.67 42.70
N GLY A 200 55.49 8.80 43.65
CA GLY A 200 54.03 8.75 43.42
C GLY A 200 53.43 9.76 42.42
N TYR A 201 54.24 10.55 41.72
CA TYR A 201 53.82 11.46 40.65
C TYR A 201 54.64 11.33 39.36
N ALA A 202 55.93 11.00 39.44
CA ALA A 202 56.82 10.97 38.28
C ALA A 202 56.83 9.57 37.66
N LEU A 203 56.22 9.44 36.48
CA LEU A 203 56.19 8.19 35.74
C LEU A 203 57.49 8.02 34.91
N PRO A 204 57.91 6.77 34.63
CA PRO A 204 58.96 6.51 33.66
C PRO A 204 58.59 7.12 32.30
N GLY A 205 59.39 8.09 31.82
CA GLY A 205 59.17 8.79 30.55
C GLY A 205 58.75 10.25 30.68
N ASP A 206 58.43 10.74 31.89
CA ASP A 206 58.14 12.17 32.10
C ASP A 206 59.39 13.02 31.81
N GLN A 207 59.25 13.98 30.88
CA GLN A 207 60.27 15.01 30.66
C GLN A 207 59.95 16.23 31.52
N TRP A 208 60.88 16.59 32.40
CA TRP A 208 60.76 17.74 33.30
C TRP A 208 61.47 18.95 32.70
N THR A 209 60.71 20.02 32.47
CA THR A 209 61.27 21.34 32.18
C THR A 209 61.06 22.24 33.39
N ALA A 210 62.11 22.95 33.81
CA ALA A 210 61.97 24.07 34.73
C ALA A 210 61.34 25.24 33.96
N THR A 211 60.39 25.95 34.57
CA THR A 211 60.01 27.28 34.07
C THR A 211 61.23 28.22 34.15
N PRO A 212 61.43 29.10 33.16
CA PRO A 212 62.43 30.17 33.25
C PRO A 212 62.25 31.06 34.49
#